data_AF-A0A6N7KKG4-F1
#
_entry.id   AF-A0A6N7KKG4-F1
#
_cell.length_a   1.000
_cell.length_b   1.000
_cell.length_c   1.000
_cell.angle_alpha   90.00
_cell.angle_beta   90.00
_cell.angle_gamma   90.00
#
_symmetry.space_group_name_H-M   'P 1'
#
loop_
_entity.id
_entity.type
_entity.pdbx_description
1 polymer ?
#
loop_
_entity_poly.entity_id
_entity_poly.type
_entity_poly.pdbx_seq_one_letter_code
_entity_poly.pdbx_strand_id
1 'polypeptide(L)'
;MIAYAPAALFFLLFGIGALRDPRRLSNAVLLGMAVSFLSLALLLELRHAPTLVAELTAVAIILLPALGTVALVWFLIANGMTMIRKEGRRPANLLSLLAGLGILTVIGLLVVAMATGSRRLGILAGTAVLVVGYVSVLFVCFVGYAFLYGRHRPRRDVDFVVVLGSGLIGGDRVPPLLASRLNRGREVSDQQAARGNPPVLITSGGQGPDEKLPKSHAMADYLVERGFPAEHIEREDRSRTTE
;
A
#
# COMPACT_ATOMS: atom_id res chain seq x y z
N MET A 1 33.06 5.62 -5.56
CA MET A 1 33.01 4.86 -4.29
C MET A 1 32.31 5.59 -3.15
N ILE A 2 32.73 6.80 -2.74
CA ILE A 2 32.10 7.52 -1.59
C ILE A 2 30.60 7.84 -1.84
N ALA A 3 30.22 8.13 -3.09
CA ALA A 3 28.83 8.44 -3.46
C ALA A 3 27.83 7.31 -3.16
N TYR A 4 28.27 6.04 -3.14
CA TYR A 4 27.42 4.89 -2.86
C TYR A 4 27.25 4.60 -1.37
N ALA A 5 28.06 5.22 -0.49
CA ALA A 5 28.04 4.93 0.94
C ALA A 5 26.67 5.17 1.60
N PRO A 6 25.94 6.27 1.30
CA PRO A 6 24.59 6.46 1.85
C PRO A 6 23.61 5.39 1.36
N ALA A 7 23.65 5.03 0.07
CA ALA A 7 22.79 4.00 -0.51
C ALA A 7 23.02 2.65 0.17
N ALA A 8 24.29 2.25 0.33
CA ALA A 8 24.67 1.01 1.01
C ALA A 8 24.22 1.01 2.49
N LEU A 9 24.41 2.13 3.20
CA LEU A 9 23.97 2.27 4.60
C LEU A 9 22.47 2.06 4.73
N PHE A 10 21.65 2.78 3.94
CA PHE A 10 20.19 2.63 4.01
C PHE A 10 19.71 1.25 3.57
N PHE A 11 20.39 0.62 2.60
CA PHE A 11 20.08 -0.74 2.20
C PHE A 11 20.40 -1.76 3.30
N LEU A 12 21.50 -1.59 4.03
CA LEU A 12 21.83 -2.43 5.18
C LEU A 12 20.82 -2.25 6.32
N LEU A 13 20.45 -1.00 6.64
CA LEU A 13 19.43 -0.71 7.65
C LEU A 13 18.07 -1.30 7.26
N PHE A 14 17.70 -1.20 5.99
CA PHE A 14 16.53 -1.87 5.43
C PHE A 14 16.61 -3.39 5.63
N GLY A 15 17.73 -4.03 5.29
CA GLY A 15 17.93 -5.46 5.45
C GLY A 15 17.79 -5.92 6.90
N ILE A 16 18.43 -5.20 7.84
CA ILE A 16 18.31 -5.48 9.28
C ILE A 16 16.86 -5.32 9.75
N GLY A 17 16.19 -4.24 9.33
CA GLY A 17 14.79 -3.98 9.67
C GLY A 17 13.84 -5.04 9.14
N ALA A 18 14.01 -5.44 7.87
CA ALA A 18 13.20 -6.46 7.21
C ALA A 18 13.39 -7.86 7.82
N LEU A 19 14.61 -8.19 8.27
CA LEU A 19 14.90 -9.46 8.94
C LEU A 19 14.37 -9.51 10.37
N ARG A 20 14.42 -8.40 11.12
CA ARG A 20 13.89 -8.34 12.50
C ARG A 20 12.38 -8.29 12.53
N ASP A 21 11.79 -7.40 11.74
CA ASP A 21 10.36 -7.18 11.70
C ASP A 21 9.93 -6.67 10.30
N PRO A 22 9.54 -7.58 9.39
CA PRO A 22 9.14 -7.21 8.04
C PRO A 22 7.85 -6.37 8.01
N ARG A 23 7.12 -6.23 9.12
CA ARG A 23 5.83 -5.52 9.18
C ARG A 23 6.02 -4.00 9.31
N ARG A 24 7.22 -3.55 9.69
CA ARG A 24 7.49 -2.13 9.97
C ARG A 24 7.42 -1.29 8.70
N LEU A 25 6.61 -0.24 8.76
CA LEU A 25 6.50 0.77 7.70
C LEU A 25 7.82 1.50 7.45
N SER A 26 8.70 1.60 8.45
CA SER A 26 10.03 2.18 8.30
C SER A 26 10.87 1.47 7.23
N ASN A 27 10.66 0.16 7.02
CA ASN A 27 11.38 -0.59 5.99
C ASN A 27 11.07 -0.05 4.59
N ALA A 28 9.84 0.41 4.35
CA ALA A 28 9.44 1.04 3.09
C ALA A 28 10.24 2.32 2.82
N VAL A 29 10.37 3.17 3.84
CA VAL A 29 11.11 4.43 3.75
C VAL A 29 12.61 4.19 3.60
N LEU A 30 13.18 3.25 4.35
CA LEU A 30 14.60 2.89 4.26
C LEU A 30 14.95 2.35 2.87
N LEU A 31 14.10 1.50 2.30
CA LEU A 31 14.27 1.01 0.93
C LEU A 31 14.17 2.14 -0.10
N GLY A 32 13.18 3.03 0.06
CA GLY A 32 13.03 4.21 -0.79
C GLY A 32 14.24 5.14 -0.74
N MET A 33 14.79 5.39 0.45
CA MET A 33 16.02 6.16 0.65
C MET A 33 17.22 5.48 -0.02
N ALA A 34 17.38 4.17 0.14
CA ALA A 34 18.45 3.42 -0.52
C ALA A 34 18.41 3.57 -2.04
N VAL A 35 17.22 3.42 -2.65
CA VAL A 35 17.02 3.61 -4.10
C VAL A 35 17.28 5.05 -4.53
N SER A 36 16.86 6.03 -3.74
CA SER A 36 17.05 7.46 -4.03
C SER A 36 18.53 7.85 -4.00
N PHE A 37 19.27 7.42 -2.97
CA PHE A 37 20.71 7.65 -2.88
C PHE A 37 21.49 6.87 -3.93
N LEU A 38 21.07 5.66 -4.29
CA LEU A 38 21.67 4.91 -5.39
C LEU A 38 21.50 5.65 -6.71
N SER A 39 20.29 6.17 -6.97
CA SER A 39 20.00 6.96 -8.17
C SER A 39 20.85 8.23 -8.23
N LEU A 40 21.04 8.92 -7.08
CA LEU A 40 21.93 10.07 -6.98
C LEU A 40 23.40 9.71 -7.18
N ALA A 41 23.86 8.58 -6.64
CA ALA A 41 25.24 8.13 -6.82
C ALA A 41 25.54 7.81 -8.28
N LEU A 42 24.63 7.08 -8.94
CA LEU A 42 24.69 6.80 -10.38
C LEU A 42 24.72 8.10 -11.18
N LEU A 43 23.88 9.08 -10.81
CA LEU A 43 23.82 10.41 -11.41
C LEU A 43 25.17 11.13 -11.47
N LEU A 44 25.91 11.07 -10.36
CA LEU A 44 27.22 11.71 -10.24
C LEU A 44 28.27 11.02 -11.11
N GLU A 45 28.11 9.73 -11.39
CA GLU A 45 29.03 8.96 -12.22
C GLU A 45 28.79 9.11 -13.73
N LEU A 46 27.64 9.65 -14.19
CA LEU A 46 27.40 9.94 -15.62
C LEU A 46 28.48 10.81 -16.24
N ARG A 47 29.11 11.69 -15.46
CA ARG A 47 30.15 12.62 -15.95
C ARG A 47 31.38 11.91 -16.54
N HIS A 48 31.58 10.64 -16.21
CA HIS A 48 32.71 9.82 -16.68
C HIS A 48 32.25 8.70 -17.61
N ALA A 49 30.95 8.60 -17.92
CA ALA A 49 30.39 7.55 -18.75
C ALA A 49 30.54 7.88 -20.25
N PRO A 50 30.56 6.86 -21.13
CA PRO A 50 30.43 7.08 -22.56
C PRO A 50 29.18 7.90 -22.90
N THR A 51 29.26 8.75 -23.92
CA THR A 51 28.19 9.72 -24.29
C THR A 51 26.82 9.06 -24.44
N LEU A 52 26.74 7.91 -25.11
CA LEU A 52 25.49 7.16 -25.27
C LEU A 52 24.88 6.75 -23.91
N VAL A 53 25.70 6.27 -22.98
CA VAL A 53 25.24 5.84 -21.64
C VAL A 53 24.77 7.04 -20.84
N ALA A 54 25.49 8.16 -20.93
CA ALA A 54 25.12 9.39 -20.26
C ALA A 54 23.77 9.94 -20.77
N GLU A 55 23.57 10.00 -22.09
CA GLU A 55 22.31 10.45 -22.70
C GLU A 55 21.13 9.56 -22.30
N LEU A 56 21.28 8.23 -22.43
CA LEU A 56 20.22 7.28 -22.05
C LEU A 56 19.85 7.40 -20.58
N THR A 57 20.85 7.58 -19.71
CA THR A 57 20.63 7.69 -18.27
C THR A 57 20.01 9.04 -17.91
N ALA A 58 20.41 10.14 -18.54
CA ALA A 58 19.78 11.45 -18.36
C ALA A 58 18.30 11.44 -18.79
N VAL A 59 18.00 10.83 -19.94
CA VAL A 59 16.62 10.63 -20.41
C VAL A 59 15.82 9.78 -19.41
N ALA A 60 16.37 8.66 -18.94
CA ALA A 60 15.70 7.79 -17.99
C ALA A 60 15.35 8.51 -16.67
N ILE A 61 16.22 9.40 -16.19
CA ILE A 61 16.05 10.11 -14.93
C ILE A 61 14.93 11.15 -14.99
N ILE A 62 14.66 11.72 -16.17
CA ILE A 62 13.53 12.63 -16.37
C ILE A 62 12.26 11.83 -16.67
N LEU A 63 12.38 10.82 -17.54
CA LEU A 63 11.23 10.08 -18.05
C LEU A 63 10.62 9.14 -17.00
N LEU A 64 11.42 8.44 -16.20
CA LEU A 64 10.92 7.48 -15.21
C LEU A 64 10.06 8.15 -14.12
N PRO A 65 10.45 9.28 -13.49
CA PRO A 65 9.58 9.98 -12.55
C PRO A 65 8.31 10.55 -13.20
N ALA A 66 8.41 11.02 -14.44
CA ALA A 66 7.25 11.52 -15.19
C ALA A 66 6.23 10.39 -15.44
N LEU A 67 6.70 9.26 -15.98
CA LEU A 67 5.87 8.05 -16.18
C LEU A 67 5.35 7.51 -14.85
N GLY A 68 6.17 7.51 -13.81
CA GLY A 68 5.79 7.10 -12.45
C GLY A 68 4.68 7.97 -11.88
N THR A 69 4.72 9.28 -12.12
CA THR A 69 3.67 10.22 -11.71
C THR A 69 2.37 9.94 -12.44
N VAL A 70 2.41 9.73 -13.76
CA VAL A 70 1.24 9.37 -14.56
C VAL A 70 0.64 8.03 -14.09
N ALA A 71 1.48 7.02 -13.87
CA ALA A 71 1.07 5.73 -13.35
C ALA A 71 0.45 5.84 -11.95
N LEU A 72 1.01 6.68 -11.08
CA LEU A 72 0.48 6.93 -9.74
C LEU A 72 -0.90 7.60 -9.80
N VAL A 73 -1.06 8.64 -10.62
CA VAL A 73 -2.36 9.31 -10.81
C VAL A 73 -3.41 8.33 -11.32
N TRP A 74 -3.06 7.55 -12.36
CA TRP A 74 -3.94 6.52 -12.89
C TRP A 74 -4.34 5.51 -11.82
N PHE A 75 -3.35 5.00 -11.07
CA PHE A 75 -3.58 4.04 -9.99
C PHE A 75 -4.51 4.60 -8.90
N LEU A 76 -4.28 5.84 -8.45
CA LEU A 76 -5.07 6.49 -7.41
C LEU A 76 -6.53 6.70 -7.84
N ILE A 77 -6.74 7.18 -9.07
CA ILE A 77 -8.08 7.39 -9.63
C ILE A 77 -8.79 6.04 -9.83
N ALA A 78 -8.11 5.06 -10.42
CA ALA A 78 -8.67 3.72 -10.64
C ALA A 78 -9.03 3.03 -9.31
N ASN A 79 -8.17 3.16 -8.30
CA ASN A 79 -8.42 2.65 -6.96
C ASN A 79 -9.63 3.35 -6.32
N GLY A 80 -9.70 4.68 -6.37
CA GLY A 80 -10.83 5.44 -5.84
C GLY A 80 -12.16 5.10 -6.50
N MET A 81 -12.17 4.95 -7.84
CA MET A 81 -13.34 4.49 -8.58
C MET A 81 -13.75 3.07 -8.19
N THR A 82 -12.78 2.18 -7.96
CA THR A 82 -13.04 0.80 -7.51
C THR A 82 -13.64 0.79 -6.10
N MET A 83 -13.10 1.60 -5.19
CA MET A 83 -13.61 1.75 -3.82
C MET A 83 -15.06 2.25 -3.81
N ILE A 84 -15.38 3.27 -4.61
CA ILE A 84 -16.76 3.77 -4.73
C ILE A 84 -17.72 2.68 -5.21
N ARG A 85 -17.31 1.91 -6.22
CA ARG A 85 -18.16 0.86 -6.84
C ARG A 85 -18.36 -0.36 -5.94
N LYS A 86 -17.31 -0.78 -5.22
CA LYS A 86 -17.29 -2.03 -4.45
C LYS A 86 -17.61 -1.84 -2.96
N GLU A 87 -17.21 -0.72 -2.39
CA GLU A 87 -17.25 -0.44 -0.95
C GLU A 87 -18.21 0.71 -0.58
N GLY A 88 -18.73 1.45 -1.57
CA GLY A 88 -19.68 2.55 -1.40
C GLY A 88 -19.05 3.94 -1.25
N ARG A 89 -19.89 4.97 -1.08
CA ARG A 89 -19.49 6.41 -1.14
C ARG A 89 -19.10 7.04 0.21
N ARG A 90 -18.52 6.29 1.14
CA ARG A 90 -18.05 6.86 2.41
C ARG A 90 -16.84 7.79 2.16
N PRO A 91 -16.64 8.87 2.95
CA PRO A 91 -15.51 9.79 2.75
C PRO A 91 -14.14 9.09 2.70
N ALA A 92 -13.95 8.06 3.53
CA ALA A 92 -12.75 7.23 3.51
C ALA A 92 -12.48 6.56 2.15
N ASN A 93 -13.53 6.18 1.42
CA ASN A 93 -13.43 5.53 0.11
C ASN A 93 -13.12 6.52 -1.03
N LEU A 94 -13.22 7.82 -0.79
CA LEU A 94 -12.94 8.88 -1.75
C LEU A 94 -11.50 9.41 -1.68
N LEU A 95 -10.76 9.08 -0.61
CA LEU A 95 -9.43 9.63 -0.33
C LEU A 95 -8.44 9.41 -1.49
N SER A 96 -8.38 8.21 -2.08
CA SER A 96 -7.48 7.92 -3.20
C SER A 96 -7.87 8.67 -4.46
N LEU A 97 -9.18 8.81 -4.74
CA LEU A 97 -9.66 9.60 -5.87
C LEU A 97 -9.27 11.08 -5.71
N LEU A 98 -9.51 11.64 -4.52
CA LEU A 98 -9.17 13.03 -4.21
C LEU A 98 -7.66 13.27 -4.25
N ALA A 99 -6.84 12.31 -3.80
CA ALA A 99 -5.39 12.39 -3.91
C ALA A 99 -4.94 12.42 -5.38
N GLY A 100 -5.49 11.55 -6.23
CA GLY A 100 -5.19 11.54 -7.67
C GLY A 100 -5.58 12.84 -8.37
N LEU A 101 -6.78 13.37 -8.06
CA LEU A 101 -7.23 14.67 -8.56
C LEU A 101 -6.35 15.81 -8.04
N GLY A 102 -5.92 15.76 -6.78
CA GLY A 102 -5.03 16.74 -6.17
C GLY A 102 -3.68 16.84 -6.89
N ILE A 103 -3.10 15.69 -7.29
CA ILE A 103 -1.87 15.67 -8.10
C ILE A 103 -2.11 16.36 -9.45
N LEU A 104 -3.23 16.07 -10.14
CA LEU A 104 -3.59 16.74 -11.39
C LEU A 104 -3.78 18.25 -11.22
N THR A 105 -4.40 18.68 -10.12
CA THR A 105 -4.56 20.11 -9.78
C THR A 105 -3.21 20.79 -9.61
N VAL A 106 -2.25 20.15 -8.94
CA VAL A 106 -0.89 20.70 -8.78
C VAL A 106 -0.15 20.78 -10.11
N ILE A 107 -0.28 19.77 -10.98
CA ILE A 107 0.29 19.81 -12.34
C ILE A 107 -0.33 20.97 -13.14
N GLY A 108 -1.65 21.12 -13.11
CA GLY A 108 -2.34 22.23 -13.78
C GLY A 108 -1.90 23.60 -13.24
N LEU A 109 -1.76 23.73 -11.93
CA LEU A 109 -1.27 24.95 -11.29
C LEU A 109 0.16 25.30 -11.74
N LEU A 110 1.03 24.30 -11.88
CA LEU A 110 2.40 24.49 -12.39
C LEU A 110 2.39 24.97 -13.84
N VAL A 111 1.55 24.39 -14.71
CA VAL A 111 1.40 24.82 -16.11
C VAL A 111 0.91 26.27 -16.19
N VAL A 112 -0.11 26.64 -15.41
CA VAL A 112 -0.63 28.01 -15.37
C VAL A 112 0.42 29.00 -14.84
N ALA A 113 1.17 28.62 -13.81
CA ALA A 113 2.25 29.44 -13.27
C ALA A 113 3.34 29.71 -14.33
N MET A 114 3.73 28.69 -15.11
CA MET A 114 4.70 28.84 -16.19
C MET A 114 4.16 29.69 -17.34
N ALA A 115 2.91 29.46 -17.76
CA ALA A 115 2.29 30.20 -18.86
C ALA A 115 2.08 31.69 -18.55
N THR A 116 1.76 32.02 -17.29
CA THR A 116 1.50 33.41 -16.87
C THR A 116 2.76 34.16 -16.43
N GLY A 117 3.87 33.46 -16.18
CA GLY A 117 5.10 34.04 -15.61
C GLY A 117 4.90 34.65 -14.20
N SER A 118 3.77 34.37 -13.55
CA SER A 118 3.42 35.00 -12.28
C SER A 118 4.26 34.42 -11.14
N ARG A 119 5.10 35.25 -10.52
CA ARG A 119 5.96 34.85 -9.39
C ARG A 119 5.16 34.29 -8.20
N ARG A 120 3.97 34.85 -7.92
CA ARG A 120 3.11 34.37 -6.82
C ARG A 120 2.58 32.96 -7.10
N LEU A 121 2.10 32.71 -8.33
CA LEU A 121 1.64 31.39 -8.75
C LEU A 121 2.81 30.39 -8.80
N GLY A 122 4.00 30.84 -9.23
CA GLY A 122 5.19 30.00 -9.22
C GLY A 122 5.59 29.53 -7.82
N ILE A 123 5.58 30.42 -6.82
CA ILE A 123 5.89 30.06 -5.42
C ILE A 123 4.82 29.10 -4.86
N LEU A 124 3.54 29.37 -5.12
CA LEU A 124 2.46 28.50 -4.67
C LEU A 124 2.55 27.11 -5.32
N ALA A 125 2.73 27.05 -6.65
CA ALA A 125 2.90 25.82 -7.40
C ALA A 125 4.13 25.03 -6.91
N GLY A 126 5.27 25.69 -6.76
CA GLY A 126 6.50 25.06 -6.27
C GLY A 126 6.32 24.48 -4.86
N THR A 127 5.67 25.21 -3.95
CA THR A 127 5.38 24.72 -2.60
C THR A 127 4.44 23.52 -2.63
N ALA A 128 3.38 23.58 -3.45
CA ALA A 128 2.44 22.48 -3.63
C ALA A 128 3.12 21.23 -4.22
N VAL A 129 4.01 21.40 -5.21
CA VAL A 129 4.82 20.32 -5.79
C VAL A 129 5.71 19.66 -4.73
N LEU A 130 6.35 20.44 -3.84
CA LEU A 130 7.17 19.86 -2.77
C LEU A 130 6.34 19.02 -1.78
N VAL A 131 5.19 19.55 -1.34
CA VAL A 131 4.32 18.84 -0.38
C VAL A 131 3.71 17.59 -1.02
N VAL A 132 3.10 17.73 -2.18
CA VAL A 132 2.46 16.59 -2.88
C VAL A 132 3.52 15.59 -3.34
N GLY A 133 4.67 16.05 -3.81
CA GLY A 133 5.80 15.21 -4.19
C GLY A 133 6.31 14.39 -3.01
N TYR A 134 6.50 15.01 -1.83
CA TYR A 134 6.89 14.30 -0.61
C TYR A 134 5.89 13.20 -0.23
N VAL A 135 4.59 13.52 -0.17
CA VAL A 135 3.55 12.54 0.15
C VAL A 135 3.47 11.44 -0.91
N SER A 136 3.63 11.79 -2.19
CA SER A 136 3.62 10.84 -3.30
C SER A 136 4.81 9.86 -3.22
N VAL A 137 6.01 10.35 -2.91
CA VAL A 137 7.19 9.50 -2.70
C VAL A 137 6.97 8.55 -1.53
N LEU A 138 6.47 9.03 -0.39
CA LEU A 138 6.13 8.17 0.75
C LEU A 138 5.10 7.10 0.37
N PHE A 139 4.07 7.49 -0.38
CA PHE A 139 3.03 6.57 -0.82
C PHE A 139 3.57 5.52 -1.79
N VAL A 140 4.42 5.90 -2.75
CA VAL A 140 5.07 4.96 -3.68
C VAL A 140 5.98 3.99 -2.91
N CYS A 141 6.77 4.48 -1.95
CA CYS A 141 7.59 3.63 -1.09
C CYS A 141 6.72 2.63 -0.32
N PHE A 142 5.62 3.11 0.28
CA PHE A 142 4.66 2.28 1.00
C PHE A 142 4.04 1.20 0.09
N VAL A 143 3.49 1.58 -1.07
CA VAL A 143 2.87 0.62 -2.01
C VAL A 143 3.89 -0.39 -2.52
N GLY A 144 5.10 0.07 -2.89
CA GLY A 144 6.19 -0.80 -3.34
C GLY A 144 6.59 -1.82 -2.28
N TYR A 145 6.73 -1.38 -1.02
CA TYR A 145 7.05 -2.30 0.06
C TYR A 145 5.87 -3.20 0.44
N ALA A 146 4.63 -2.70 0.43
CA ALA A 146 3.44 -3.52 0.68
C ALA A 146 3.30 -4.63 -0.36
N PHE A 147 3.63 -4.37 -1.63
CA PHE A 147 3.66 -5.36 -2.70
C PHE A 147 4.77 -6.40 -2.51
N LEU A 148 5.94 -6.00 -2.02
CA LEU A 148 7.02 -6.92 -1.66
C LEU A 148 6.64 -7.78 -0.46
N TYR A 149 6.11 -7.14 0.59
CA TYR A 149 5.66 -7.80 1.82
C TYR A 149 4.49 -8.75 1.56
N GLY A 150 3.55 -8.40 0.69
CA GLY A 150 2.41 -9.26 0.34
C GLY A 150 2.80 -10.58 -0.32
N ARG A 151 4.01 -10.69 -0.89
CA ARG A 151 4.57 -11.96 -1.39
C ARG A 151 5.16 -12.85 -0.30
N HIS A 152 5.36 -12.31 0.89
CA HIS A 152 5.87 -13.08 2.01
C HIS A 152 4.85 -14.12 2.45
N ARG A 153 5.24 -15.40 2.42
CA ARG A 153 4.42 -16.51 2.91
C ARG A 153 4.87 -16.90 4.32
N PRO A 154 3.94 -17.23 5.24
CA PRO A 154 4.31 -17.83 6.52
C PRO A 154 5.15 -19.08 6.28
N ARG A 155 6.38 -19.09 6.80
CA ARG A 155 7.27 -20.25 6.69
C ARG A 155 7.03 -21.27 7.78
N ARG A 156 6.56 -20.82 8.94
CA ARG A 156 6.33 -21.64 10.13
C ARG A 156 4.90 -22.19 10.14
N ASP A 157 4.75 -23.28 10.85
CA ASP A 157 3.44 -23.80 11.20
C ASP A 157 2.76 -22.80 12.14
N VAL A 158 1.46 -22.61 11.94
CA VAL A 158 0.65 -21.70 12.74
C VAL A 158 -0.53 -22.47 13.29
N ASP A 159 -0.87 -22.21 14.55
CA ASP A 159 -2.02 -22.86 15.20
C ASP A 159 -3.32 -22.08 14.96
N PHE A 160 -3.19 -20.78 14.69
CA PHE A 160 -4.32 -19.86 14.51
C PHE A 160 -4.13 -18.94 13.31
N VAL A 161 -5.22 -18.69 12.59
CA VAL A 161 -5.31 -17.66 11.55
C VAL A 161 -6.39 -16.66 11.96
N VAL A 162 -5.98 -15.47 12.40
CA VAL A 162 -6.91 -14.43 12.83
C VAL A 162 -7.24 -13.51 11.66
N VAL A 163 -8.52 -13.39 11.32
CA VAL A 163 -9.03 -12.42 10.36
C VAL A 163 -9.77 -11.34 11.13
N LEU A 164 -9.27 -10.10 11.05
CA LEU A 164 -9.91 -8.94 11.67
C LEU A 164 -11.04 -8.42 10.78
N GLY A 165 -12.18 -8.15 11.41
CA GLY A 165 -13.35 -7.58 10.79
C GLY A 165 -13.12 -6.16 10.28
N SER A 166 -13.98 -5.74 9.38
CA SER A 166 -14.21 -4.33 9.05
C SER A 166 -15.71 -4.10 8.94
N GLY A 167 -16.13 -2.84 8.88
CA GLY A 167 -17.55 -2.52 8.75
C GLY A 167 -18.25 -3.32 7.64
N LEU A 168 -19.51 -3.69 7.89
CA LEU A 168 -20.36 -4.42 6.95
C LEU A 168 -21.10 -3.46 6.01
N ILE A 169 -21.37 -3.91 4.79
CA ILE A 169 -22.26 -3.22 3.84
C ILE A 169 -23.70 -3.48 4.27
N GLY A 170 -24.49 -2.43 4.50
CA GLY A 170 -25.89 -2.57 4.92
C GLY A 170 -26.08 -3.19 6.31
N GLY A 171 -25.01 -3.28 7.10
CA GLY A 171 -25.03 -3.81 8.46
C GLY A 171 -25.01 -5.34 8.57
N ASP A 172 -24.98 -6.08 7.44
CA ASP A 172 -25.01 -7.54 7.43
C ASP A 172 -24.11 -8.20 6.37
N ARG A 173 -23.76 -7.50 5.29
CA ARG A 173 -23.02 -8.08 4.18
C ARG A 173 -21.53 -7.82 4.27
N VAL A 174 -20.74 -8.88 4.09
CA VAL A 174 -19.28 -8.80 3.99
C VAL A 174 -18.86 -8.01 2.72
N PRO A 175 -18.16 -6.86 2.85
CA PRO A 175 -17.65 -6.13 1.69
C PRO A 175 -16.57 -6.90 0.92
N PRO A 176 -16.34 -6.57 -0.37
CA PRO A 176 -15.27 -7.17 -1.18
C PRO A 176 -13.87 -7.14 -0.55
N LEU A 177 -13.49 -6.07 0.16
CA LEU A 177 -12.21 -6.00 0.89
C LEU A 177 -12.14 -6.93 2.10
N LEU A 178 -13.25 -7.13 2.83
CA LEU A 178 -13.31 -8.10 3.92
C LEU A 178 -13.33 -9.53 3.38
N ALA A 179 -14.07 -9.77 2.29
CA ALA A 179 -14.06 -11.02 1.54
C ALA A 179 -12.65 -11.40 1.07
N SER A 180 -11.89 -10.46 0.49
CA SER A 180 -10.50 -10.70 0.08
C SER A 180 -9.61 -11.13 1.24
N ARG A 181 -9.77 -10.50 2.42
CA ARG A 181 -9.05 -10.89 3.65
C ARG A 181 -9.45 -12.28 4.15
N LEU A 182 -10.75 -12.59 4.15
CA LEU A 182 -11.25 -13.92 4.52
C LEU A 182 -10.70 -14.99 3.58
N ASN A 183 -10.72 -14.74 2.27
CA ASN A 183 -10.18 -15.66 1.27
C ASN A 183 -8.68 -15.87 1.45
N ARG A 184 -7.92 -14.81 1.80
CA ARG A 184 -6.50 -14.94 2.13
C ARG A 184 -6.28 -15.75 3.41
N GLY A 185 -7.11 -15.55 4.44
CA GLY A 185 -7.08 -16.34 5.68
C GLY A 185 -7.33 -17.82 5.40
N ARG A 186 -8.35 -18.12 4.59
CA ARG A 186 -8.62 -19.48 4.10
C ARG A 186 -7.43 -20.06 3.34
N GLU A 187 -6.84 -19.33 2.39
CA GLU A 187 -5.69 -19.82 1.63
C GLU A 187 -4.51 -20.20 2.55
N VAL A 188 -4.28 -19.43 3.61
CA VAL A 188 -3.26 -19.76 4.62
C VAL A 188 -3.65 -21.00 5.41
N SER A 189 -4.92 -21.12 5.83
CA SER A 189 -5.42 -22.31 6.53
C SER A 189 -5.30 -23.57 5.67
N ASP A 190 -5.71 -23.52 4.41
CA ASP A 190 -5.61 -24.63 3.46
C ASP A 190 -4.14 -25.04 3.22
N GLN A 191 -3.22 -24.08 3.13
CA GLN A 191 -1.78 -24.35 2.99
C GLN A 191 -1.17 -25.05 4.21
N GLN A 192 -1.69 -24.77 5.41
CA GLN A 192 -1.22 -25.35 6.67
C GLN A 192 -1.84 -26.74 6.91
N ALA A 193 -3.13 -26.88 6.60
CA ALA A 193 -3.81 -28.17 6.58
C ALA A 193 -3.13 -29.17 5.62
N ALA A 194 -2.69 -28.72 4.44
CA ALA A 194 -1.93 -29.54 3.49
C ALA A 194 -0.56 -30.01 4.03
N ARG A 195 -0.02 -29.36 5.06
CA ARG A 195 1.21 -29.77 5.78
C ARG A 195 0.93 -30.67 6.99
N GLY A 196 -0.34 -30.97 7.26
CA GLY A 196 -0.76 -31.78 8.40
C GLY A 196 -1.04 -31.00 9.69
N ASN A 197 -1.07 -29.66 9.64
CA ASN A 197 -1.40 -28.82 10.80
C ASN A 197 -2.55 -27.85 10.45
N PRO A 198 -3.82 -28.29 10.47
CA PRO A 198 -4.95 -27.41 10.17
C PRO A 198 -5.13 -26.37 11.29
N PRO A 199 -4.96 -25.06 11.02
CA PRO A 199 -5.11 -24.04 12.04
C PRO A 199 -6.58 -23.72 12.27
N VAL A 200 -6.89 -23.25 13.48
CA VAL A 200 -8.19 -22.65 13.79
C VAL A 200 -8.26 -21.25 13.17
N LEU A 201 -9.29 -20.99 12.36
CA LEU A 201 -9.53 -19.68 11.77
C LEU A 201 -10.42 -18.86 12.69
N ILE A 202 -9.90 -17.77 13.24
CA ILE A 202 -10.63 -16.88 14.14
C ILE A 202 -11.18 -15.69 13.35
N THR A 203 -12.50 -15.54 13.31
CA THR A 203 -13.14 -14.31 12.81
C THR A 203 -13.36 -13.36 13.99
N SER A 204 -12.59 -12.27 14.04
CA SER A 204 -12.68 -11.29 15.14
C SER A 204 -13.35 -10.01 14.69
N GLY A 205 -14.44 -9.65 15.36
CA GLY A 205 -15.15 -8.40 15.15
C GLY A 205 -16.49 -8.36 15.85
N GLY A 206 -16.61 -7.53 16.88
CA GLY A 206 -17.89 -7.28 17.54
C GLY A 206 -18.88 -6.47 16.71
N GLN A 207 -20.01 -6.13 17.33
CA GLN A 207 -21.11 -5.39 16.69
C GLN A 207 -20.92 -3.87 16.82
N GLY A 208 -20.80 -3.20 15.68
CA GLY A 208 -20.80 -1.74 15.61
C GLY A 208 -22.23 -1.15 15.69
N PRO A 209 -22.36 0.18 15.93
CA PRO A 209 -23.66 0.84 16.02
C PRO A 209 -24.50 0.72 14.74
N ASP A 210 -23.85 0.64 13.58
CA ASP A 210 -24.49 0.55 12.27
C ASP A 210 -24.65 -0.92 11.78
N GLU A 211 -24.46 -1.91 12.65
CA GLU A 211 -24.43 -3.33 12.29
C GLU A 211 -25.57 -4.10 12.94
N LYS A 212 -26.23 -4.97 12.13
CA LYS A 212 -27.37 -5.78 12.57
C LYS A 212 -26.94 -7.02 13.34
N LEU A 213 -25.72 -7.48 13.11
CA LEU A 213 -25.09 -8.62 13.75
C LEU A 213 -23.59 -8.37 13.93
N PRO A 214 -22.91 -9.07 14.85
CA PRO A 214 -21.46 -9.00 14.97
C PRO A 214 -20.76 -9.35 13.65
N LYS A 215 -19.71 -8.60 13.31
CA LYS A 215 -18.94 -8.81 12.07
C LYS A 215 -18.39 -10.24 11.99
N SER A 216 -17.93 -10.78 13.13
CA SER A 216 -17.41 -12.15 13.24
C SER A 216 -18.41 -13.21 12.78
N HIS A 217 -19.71 -13.00 13.01
CA HIS A 217 -20.77 -13.90 12.55
C HIS A 217 -20.93 -13.82 11.04
N ALA A 218 -21.08 -12.60 10.48
CA ALA A 218 -21.17 -12.41 9.03
C ALA A 218 -19.94 -12.96 8.29
N MET A 219 -18.76 -12.84 8.89
CA MET A 219 -17.50 -13.40 8.38
C MET A 219 -17.47 -14.93 8.42
N ALA A 220 -17.93 -15.54 9.51
CA ALA A 220 -18.00 -16.99 9.65
C ALA A 220 -19.01 -17.58 8.65
N ASP A 221 -20.19 -16.99 8.55
CA ASP A 221 -21.23 -17.42 7.62
C ASP A 221 -20.74 -17.31 6.17
N TYR A 222 -20.04 -16.22 5.82
CA TYR A 222 -19.40 -16.05 4.52
C TYR A 222 -18.43 -17.19 4.16
N LEU A 223 -17.65 -17.68 5.13
CA LEU A 223 -16.70 -18.78 4.94
C LEU A 223 -17.40 -20.13 4.80
N VAL A 224 -18.39 -20.40 5.67
CA VAL A 224 -19.18 -21.65 5.66
C VAL A 224 -19.97 -21.79 4.36
N GLU A 225 -20.61 -20.72 3.88
CA GLU A 225 -21.31 -20.69 2.58
C GLU A 225 -20.40 -21.07 1.40
N ARG A 226 -19.08 -20.90 1.57
CA ARG A 226 -18.05 -21.23 0.55
C ARG A 226 -17.35 -22.56 0.82
N GLY A 227 -17.90 -23.38 1.72
CA GLY A 227 -17.43 -24.73 2.01
C GLY A 227 -16.21 -24.78 2.94
N PHE A 228 -15.96 -23.76 3.75
CA PHE A 228 -14.98 -23.87 4.83
C PHE A 228 -15.60 -24.62 6.03
N PRO A 229 -14.92 -25.61 6.64
CA PRO A 229 -15.45 -26.39 7.76
C PRO A 229 -15.81 -25.51 8.97
N ALA A 230 -17.04 -25.61 9.45
CA ALA A 230 -17.51 -24.79 10.58
C ALA A 230 -16.78 -25.14 11.89
N GLU A 231 -16.37 -26.40 12.09
CA GLU A 231 -15.59 -26.82 13.25
C GLU A 231 -14.20 -26.17 13.37
N HIS A 232 -13.69 -25.60 12.28
CA HIS A 232 -12.40 -24.91 12.25
C HIS A 232 -12.54 -23.38 12.34
N ILE A 233 -13.74 -22.86 12.60
CA ILE A 233 -13.99 -21.43 12.75
C ILE A 233 -14.32 -21.12 14.20
N GLU A 234 -13.57 -20.19 14.79
CA GLU A 234 -13.89 -19.59 16.08
C GLU A 234 -14.36 -18.14 15.87
N ARG A 235 -15.48 -17.79 16.52
CA ARG A 235 -16.09 -16.46 16.41
C ARG A 235 -15.73 -15.63 17.64
N GLU A 236 -15.02 -14.53 17.44
CA GLU A 236 -14.77 -13.54 18.48
C GLU A 236 -15.64 -12.31 18.21
N ASP A 237 -16.67 -12.10 19.03
CA ASP A 237 -17.75 -11.13 18.84
C ASP A 237 -17.78 -9.99 19.88
N ARG A 238 -16.75 -9.87 20.72
CA ARG A 238 -16.68 -8.90 21.82
C ARG A 238 -15.74 -7.73 21.56
N SER A 239 -14.93 -7.78 20.50
CA SER A 239 -14.03 -6.68 20.12
C SER A 239 -14.79 -5.38 19.80
N ARG A 240 -14.39 -4.29 20.49
CA ARG A 240 -14.91 -2.93 20.27
C ARG A 240 -13.91 -2.02 19.56
N THR A 241 -12.62 -2.32 19.74
CA THR A 241 -11.47 -1.60 19.20
C THR A 241 -10.47 -2.60 18.63
N THR A 242 -9.52 -2.10 17.83
CA THR A 242 -8.44 -2.91 17.29
C THR A 242 -7.30 -3.13 18.31
N GLU A 243 -7.20 -2.25 19.31
CA GLU A 243 -6.31 -2.36 20.49
C GLU A 243 -6.93 -3.21 21.59
#